data_AF-A0A847Y9I6-F1
#
_entry.id   AF-A0A847Y9I6-F1
#
_cell.length_a   1.000
_cell.length_b   1.000
_cell.length_c   1.000
_cell.angle_alpha   90.00
_cell.angle_beta   90.00
_cell.angle_gamma   90.00
#
_symmetry.space_group_name_H-M   'P 1'
#
loop_
_entity.id
_entity.type
_entity.pdbx_description
1 polymer ?
#
loop_
_entity_poly.entity_id
_entity_poly.type
_entity_poly.pdbx_seq_one_letter_code
_entity_poly.pdbx_strand_id
1 'polypeptide(L)'
;MGAISGVPTTRVTDQFIRQRLLQQVQYSQRELYRLQVQMSTGYQYEFPSEEPIASLRVISLQRLLEQKAQVKTNLATSQSFLEASDAALSRVSQIVADARGTALGVLGTTSTQEQRAAAAQQIRHSLQQLVDAGNQNFRGRYLFAGSQTEVRPFTTVGNGLIRYDGNETVLQSYSDVDLLFDTNIPGSRVFGTLSGEIVGKADLDPALTFDTPLSQLHNGEGVSLGSIAISDGTQTAAVDLSRAHTIGDAALMIKQQAAG
;
A
#
# COMPACT_ATOMS: atom_id res chain seq x y z
N MET A 1 -47.25 -68.02 32.01
CA MET A 1 -46.87 -68.51 33.34
C MET A 1 -46.44 -67.32 34.16
N GLY A 2 -47.28 -66.86 35.10
CA GLY A 2 -46.98 -65.70 35.94
C GLY A 2 -45.94 -66.08 37.00
N ALA A 3 -44.80 -65.39 37.01
CA ALA A 3 -43.82 -65.54 38.08
C ALA A 3 -44.42 -64.95 39.35
N ILE A 4 -44.60 -65.79 40.37
CA ILE A 4 -45.01 -65.38 41.71
C ILE A 4 -43.84 -64.59 42.29
N SER A 5 -44.01 -63.28 42.42
CA SER A 5 -43.05 -62.41 43.09
C SER A 5 -43.08 -62.73 44.58
N GLY A 6 -41.99 -63.31 45.10
CA GLY A 6 -41.87 -63.63 46.52
C GLY A 6 -41.99 -62.37 47.37
N VAL A 7 -42.92 -62.35 48.32
CA VAL A 7 -43.06 -61.26 49.29
C VAL A 7 -41.83 -61.28 50.20
N PRO A 8 -40.98 -60.23 50.21
CA PRO A 8 -39.78 -60.22 51.05
C PRO A 8 -40.18 -60.19 52.53
N THR A 9 -39.65 -61.15 53.30
CA THR A 9 -39.94 -61.34 54.74
C THR A 9 -39.06 -60.50 55.67
N THR A 10 -38.29 -59.56 55.13
CA THR A 10 -37.46 -58.64 55.93
C THR A 10 -38.21 -57.34 56.20
N ARG A 11 -38.47 -57.05 57.47
CA ARG A 11 -39.05 -55.77 57.90
C ARG A 11 -38.02 -54.67 57.62
N VAL A 12 -38.22 -53.92 56.55
CA VAL A 12 -37.44 -52.72 56.26
C VAL A 12 -37.74 -51.71 57.37
N THR A 13 -36.73 -51.26 58.12
CA THR A 13 -36.93 -50.34 59.24
C THR A 13 -37.46 -49.01 58.71
N ASP A 14 -38.43 -48.37 59.37
CA ASP A 14 -38.96 -47.04 58.98
C ASP A 14 -37.85 -45.98 58.86
N GLN A 15 -36.76 -46.16 59.60
CA GLN A 15 -35.56 -45.35 59.48
C GLN A 15 -34.87 -45.49 58.11
N PHE A 16 -34.79 -46.70 57.56
CA PHE A 16 -34.19 -46.97 56.25
C PHE A 16 -35.08 -46.43 55.11
N ILE A 17 -36.40 -46.54 55.23
CA ILE A 17 -37.35 -45.98 54.25
C ILE A 17 -37.22 -44.44 54.21
N ARG A 18 -37.16 -43.79 55.38
CA ARG A 18 -36.94 -42.33 55.47
C ARG A 18 -35.60 -41.89 54.91
N GLN A 19 -34.51 -42.63 55.19
CA GLN A 19 -33.19 -42.34 54.63
C GLN A 19 -33.17 -42.46 53.11
N ARG A 20 -33.78 -43.51 52.54
CA ARG A 20 -33.90 -43.68 51.09
C ARG A 20 -34.73 -42.55 50.45
N LEU A 21 -35.83 -42.15 51.08
CA LEU A 21 -36.64 -41.02 50.60
C LEU A 21 -35.85 -39.71 50.61
N LEU A 22 -35.09 -39.43 51.66
CA LEU A 22 -34.23 -38.24 51.73
C LEU A 22 -33.15 -38.25 50.65
N GLN A 23 -32.51 -39.40 50.40
CA GLN A 23 -31.55 -39.55 49.31
C GLN A 23 -32.20 -39.31 47.93
N GLN A 24 -33.41 -39.83 47.71
CA GLN A 24 -34.16 -39.61 46.47
C GLN A 24 -34.52 -38.14 46.28
N VAL A 25 -35.00 -37.46 47.33
CA VAL A 25 -35.32 -36.03 47.29
C VAL A 25 -34.07 -35.19 46.99
N GLN A 26 -32.93 -35.50 47.63
CA GLN A 26 -31.65 -34.83 47.36
C GLN A 26 -31.15 -35.07 45.93
N TYR A 27 -31.40 -36.26 45.36
CA TYR A 27 -31.10 -36.55 43.97
C TYR A 27 -31.98 -35.71 43.02
N SER A 28 -33.29 -35.70 43.24
CA SER A 28 -34.24 -34.92 42.43
C SER A 28 -33.99 -33.42 42.49
N GLN A 29 -33.62 -32.87 43.66
CA GLN A 29 -33.27 -31.45 43.77
C GLN A 29 -32.03 -31.09 42.94
N ARG A 30 -31.03 -31.97 42.89
CA ARG A 30 -29.82 -31.77 42.06
C ARG A 30 -30.14 -31.83 40.56
N GLU A 31 -30.96 -32.78 40.14
CA GLU A 31 -31.41 -32.87 38.74
C GLU A 31 -32.24 -31.65 38.31
N LEU A 32 -33.14 -31.16 39.17
CA LEU A 32 -33.91 -29.95 38.91
C LEU A 32 -33.02 -28.72 38.78
N TYR A 33 -32.02 -28.56 39.67
CA TYR A 33 -31.06 -27.48 39.57
C TYR A 33 -30.28 -27.54 38.26
N ARG A 34 -29.80 -28.73 37.87
CA ARG A 34 -29.09 -28.92 36.60
C ARG A 34 -29.95 -28.54 35.40
N LEU A 35 -31.20 -29.01 35.35
CA LEU A 35 -32.12 -28.66 34.27
C LEU A 35 -32.42 -27.16 34.24
N GLN A 36 -32.56 -26.51 35.40
CA GLN A 36 -32.75 -25.07 35.49
C GLN A 36 -31.55 -24.31 34.91
N VAL A 37 -30.32 -24.76 35.19
CA VAL A 37 -29.10 -24.17 34.61
C VAL A 37 -29.03 -24.41 33.10
N GLN A 38 -29.35 -25.61 32.61
CA GLN A 38 -29.39 -25.90 31.17
C GLN A 38 -30.44 -25.05 30.45
N MET A 39 -31.62 -24.84 31.05
CA MET A 39 -32.64 -23.95 30.50
C MET A 39 -32.20 -22.48 30.51
N SER A 40 -31.49 -22.04 31.56
CA SER A 40 -31.03 -20.67 31.68
C SER A 40 -29.85 -20.34 30.75
N THR A 41 -28.95 -21.30 30.53
CA THR A 41 -27.73 -21.13 29.73
C THR A 41 -27.90 -21.57 28.28
N GLY A 42 -28.86 -22.47 28.01
CA GLY A 42 -29.03 -23.15 26.73
C GLY A 42 -27.96 -24.23 26.45
N TYR A 43 -27.01 -24.46 27.36
CA TYR A 43 -25.97 -25.47 27.19
C TYR A 43 -26.40 -26.81 27.75
N GLN A 44 -26.08 -27.89 27.02
CA GLN A 44 -26.35 -29.25 27.46
C GLN A 44 -25.44 -29.68 28.62
N TYR A 45 -24.21 -29.14 28.69
CA TYR A 45 -23.23 -29.43 29.74
C TYR A 45 -22.57 -28.13 30.18
N GLU A 46 -22.42 -27.93 31.49
CA GLU A 46 -21.81 -26.72 32.05
C GLU A 46 -20.31 -26.91 32.32
N PHE A 47 -19.91 -28.13 32.72
CA PHE A 47 -18.53 -28.44 33.07
C PHE A 47 -17.96 -29.55 32.18
N PRO A 48 -16.66 -29.46 31.80
CA PRO A 48 -15.98 -30.52 31.06
C PRO A 48 -15.99 -31.88 31.76
N SER A 49 -16.13 -31.91 33.09
CA SER A 49 -16.24 -33.13 33.88
C SER A 49 -17.55 -33.90 33.67
N GLU A 50 -18.61 -33.25 33.18
CA GLU A 50 -19.92 -33.89 32.97
C GLU A 50 -19.93 -34.80 31.74
N GLU A 51 -19.24 -34.40 30.68
CA GLU A 51 -19.02 -35.20 29.48
C GLU A 51 -17.66 -34.78 28.87
N PRO A 52 -16.56 -35.47 29.21
CA PRO A 52 -15.22 -35.10 28.75
C PRO A 52 -15.02 -35.19 27.23
N ILE A 53 -15.65 -36.15 26.55
CA ILE A 53 -15.46 -36.42 25.12
C ILE A 53 -16.14 -35.32 24.28
N ALA A 54 -17.40 -35.03 24.58
CA ALA A 54 -18.18 -33.96 23.98
C ALA A 54 -17.55 -32.60 24.27
N SER A 55 -17.03 -32.39 25.48
CA SER A 55 -16.37 -31.13 25.86
C SER A 55 -15.10 -30.86 25.07
N LEU A 56 -14.27 -31.89 24.80
CA LEU A 56 -13.11 -31.75 23.91
C LEU A 56 -13.50 -31.31 22.50
N ARG A 57 -14.62 -31.84 21.97
CA ARG A 57 -15.15 -31.44 20.67
C ARG A 57 -15.69 -30.01 20.69
N VAL A 58 -16.37 -29.59 21.76
CA VAL A 58 -16.83 -28.20 21.91
C VAL A 58 -15.65 -27.25 21.95
N ILE A 59 -14.61 -27.54 22.72
CA ILE A 59 -13.41 -26.71 22.82
C ILE A 59 -12.70 -26.60 21.47
N SER A 60 -12.58 -27.69 20.71
CA SER A 60 -11.96 -27.64 19.39
C SER A 60 -12.78 -26.81 18.40
N LEU A 61 -14.11 -26.91 18.44
CA LEU A 61 -15.01 -26.08 17.64
C LEU A 61 -14.96 -24.60 18.05
N GLN A 62 -14.88 -24.29 19.35
CA GLN A 62 -14.73 -22.92 19.84
C GLN A 62 -13.43 -22.30 19.34
N ARG A 63 -12.30 -23.02 19.45
CA ARG A 63 -11.02 -22.57 18.89
C ARG A 63 -11.08 -22.34 17.40
N LEU A 64 -11.74 -23.24 16.66
CA LEU A 64 -11.94 -23.06 15.22
C LEU A 64 -12.79 -21.81 14.93
N LEU A 65 -13.85 -21.56 15.69
CA LEU A 65 -14.68 -20.35 15.54
C LEU A 65 -13.89 -19.07 15.84
N GLU A 66 -13.08 -19.04 16.90
CA GLU A 66 -12.20 -17.93 17.23
C GLU A 66 -11.19 -17.66 16.12
N GLN A 67 -10.55 -18.71 15.60
CA GLN A 67 -9.63 -18.61 14.47
C GLN A 67 -10.33 -18.06 13.23
N LYS A 68 -11.52 -18.55 12.89
CA LYS A 68 -12.33 -18.05 11.77
C LYS A 68 -12.75 -16.59 11.97
N ALA A 69 -13.06 -16.18 13.20
CA ALA A 69 -13.38 -14.79 13.53
C ALA A 69 -12.16 -13.87 13.30
N GLN A 70 -10.97 -14.29 13.72
CA GLN A 70 -9.73 -13.54 13.46
C GLN A 70 -9.45 -13.42 11.96
N VAL A 71 -9.57 -14.52 11.21
CA VAL A 71 -9.40 -14.53 9.74
C VAL A 71 -10.37 -13.56 9.07
N LYS A 72 -11.64 -13.53 9.49
CA LYS A 72 -12.64 -12.57 8.97
C LYS A 72 -12.20 -11.12 9.19
N THR A 73 -11.67 -10.79 10.37
CA THR A 73 -11.16 -9.45 10.69
C THR A 73 -9.93 -9.09 9.85
N ASN A 74 -9.01 -10.05 9.66
CA ASN A 74 -7.82 -9.87 8.83
C ASN A 74 -8.19 -9.64 7.36
N LEU A 75 -9.16 -10.40 6.84
CA LEU A 75 -9.67 -10.24 5.47
C LEU A 75 -10.34 -8.89 5.27
N ALA A 76 -11.18 -8.45 6.21
CA ALA A 76 -11.80 -7.12 6.12
C ALA A 76 -10.75 -6.00 6.11
N THR A 77 -9.70 -6.13 6.94
CA THR A 77 -8.59 -5.16 6.98
C THR A 77 -7.79 -5.16 5.68
N SER A 78 -7.48 -6.35 5.15
CA SER A 78 -6.74 -6.51 3.89
C SER A 78 -7.55 -5.99 2.71
N GLN A 79 -8.86 -6.25 2.68
CA GLN A 79 -9.77 -5.73 1.65
C GLN A 79 -9.77 -4.20 1.66
N SER A 80 -9.93 -3.56 2.81
CA SER A 80 -9.87 -2.09 2.88
C SER A 80 -8.52 -1.52 2.43
N PHE A 81 -7.42 -2.23 2.70
CA PHE A 81 -6.09 -1.81 2.26
C PHE A 81 -5.94 -1.94 0.73
N LEU A 82 -6.45 -3.02 0.14
CA LEU A 82 -6.44 -3.25 -1.31
C LEU A 82 -7.37 -2.27 -2.05
N GLU A 83 -8.54 -1.96 -1.51
CA GLU A 83 -9.44 -0.93 -2.04
C GLU A 83 -8.77 0.46 -2.05
N ALA A 84 -8.05 0.81 -0.98
CA ALA A 84 -7.28 2.05 -0.92
C ALA A 84 -6.13 2.07 -1.95
N SER A 85 -5.48 0.92 -2.16
CA SER A 85 -4.43 0.74 -3.16
C SER A 85 -4.98 0.89 -4.58
N ASP A 86 -6.11 0.27 -4.89
CA ASP A 86 -6.79 0.34 -6.19
C ASP A 86 -7.24 1.77 -6.50
N ALA A 87 -7.82 2.47 -5.53
CA ALA A 87 -8.18 3.89 -5.69
C ALA A 87 -6.95 4.77 -5.97
N ALA A 88 -5.81 4.49 -5.34
CA ALA A 88 -4.56 5.20 -5.61
C ALA A 88 -4.01 4.88 -7.02
N LEU A 89 -4.07 3.62 -7.45
CA LEU A 89 -3.68 3.20 -8.81
C LEU A 89 -4.57 3.82 -9.89
N SER A 90 -5.88 3.91 -9.65
CA SER A 90 -6.81 4.59 -10.54
C SER A 90 -6.44 6.07 -10.72
N ARG A 91 -6.11 6.77 -9.61
CA ARG A 91 -5.60 8.16 -9.68
C ARG A 91 -4.30 8.25 -10.47
N VAL A 92 -3.34 7.36 -10.23
CA VAL A 92 -2.08 7.30 -10.99
C VAL A 92 -2.35 7.12 -12.48
N SER A 93 -3.22 6.19 -12.85
CA SER A 93 -3.57 5.93 -14.25
C SER A 93 -4.16 7.17 -14.91
N GLN A 94 -5.03 7.90 -14.22
CA GLN A 94 -5.62 9.13 -14.74
C GLN A 94 -4.55 10.23 -14.94
N ILE A 95 -3.68 10.44 -13.95
CA ILE A 95 -2.61 11.45 -14.04
C ILE A 95 -1.66 11.14 -15.21
N VAL A 96 -1.29 9.87 -15.41
CA VAL A 96 -0.45 9.46 -16.54
C VAL A 96 -1.17 9.69 -17.88
N ALA A 97 -2.46 9.39 -17.97
CA ALA A 97 -3.25 9.64 -19.17
C ALA A 97 -3.33 11.14 -19.51
N ASP A 98 -3.55 11.99 -18.50
CA ASP A 98 -3.62 13.45 -18.65
C ASP A 98 -2.27 14.06 -19.04
N ALA A 99 -1.18 13.59 -18.42
CA ALA A 99 0.17 14.00 -18.77
C ALA A 99 0.51 13.62 -20.22
N ARG A 100 0.16 12.40 -20.64
CA ARG A 100 0.32 11.95 -22.02
C ARG A 100 -0.51 12.79 -23.00
N GLY A 101 -1.76 13.10 -22.67
CA GLY A 101 -2.62 13.97 -23.47
C GLY A 101 -2.03 15.37 -23.65
N THR A 102 -1.51 15.94 -22.57
CA THR A 102 -0.81 17.24 -22.57
C THR A 102 0.43 17.20 -23.47
N ALA A 103 1.26 16.16 -23.35
CA ALA A 103 2.44 15.98 -24.18
C ALA A 103 2.12 15.82 -25.67
N LEU A 104 1.09 15.03 -26.02
CA LEU A 104 0.62 14.86 -27.39
C LEU A 104 0.03 16.16 -27.96
N GLY A 105 -0.63 16.97 -27.14
CA GLY A 105 -1.25 18.24 -27.55
C GLY A 105 -0.25 19.30 -28.02
N VAL A 106 0.99 19.23 -27.54
CA VAL A 106 2.08 20.13 -27.96
C VAL A 106 3.04 19.49 -28.96
N LEU A 107 2.74 18.28 -29.41
CA LEU A 107 3.58 17.50 -30.31
C LEU A 107 3.35 17.96 -31.76
N GLY A 108 4.34 18.64 -32.34
CA GLY A 108 4.29 19.14 -33.72
C GLY A 108 4.87 20.55 -33.87
N THR A 109 4.92 21.03 -35.12
CA THR A 109 5.53 22.33 -35.48
C THR A 109 4.59 23.53 -35.31
N THR A 110 3.30 23.29 -35.08
CA THR A 110 2.27 24.34 -34.96
C THR A 110 2.15 24.93 -33.57
N SER A 111 2.68 24.26 -32.55
CA SER A 111 2.68 24.77 -31.17
C SER A 111 3.75 25.83 -30.97
N THR A 112 3.40 26.93 -30.30
CA THR A 112 4.37 27.98 -29.97
C THR A 112 5.28 27.53 -28.84
N GLN A 113 6.38 28.28 -28.64
CA GLN A 113 7.31 28.02 -27.54
C GLN A 113 6.65 28.21 -26.17
N GLU A 114 5.78 29.21 -26.03
CA GLU A 114 5.02 29.49 -24.81
C GLU A 114 4.07 28.34 -24.47
N GLN A 115 3.40 27.77 -25.49
CA GLN A 115 2.51 26.61 -25.32
C GLN A 115 3.28 25.37 -24.86
N ARG A 116 4.47 25.13 -25.45
CA ARG A 116 5.36 24.03 -25.01
C ARG A 116 5.85 24.25 -23.57
N ALA A 117 6.22 25.46 -23.21
CA ALA A 117 6.66 25.79 -21.85
C ALA A 117 5.53 25.60 -20.82
N ALA A 118 4.30 26.00 -21.16
CA ALA A 118 3.13 25.79 -20.31
C ALA A 118 2.81 24.29 -20.14
N ALA A 119 2.86 23.50 -21.22
CA ALA A 119 2.68 22.06 -21.16
C ALA A 119 3.75 21.38 -20.30
N ALA A 120 5.02 21.80 -20.40
CA ALA A 120 6.09 21.28 -19.56
C ALA A 120 5.88 21.60 -18.07
N GLN A 121 5.34 22.77 -17.72
CA GLN A 121 4.95 23.09 -16.35
C GLN A 121 3.80 22.18 -15.86
N GLN A 122 2.79 21.96 -16.70
CA GLN A 122 1.67 21.08 -16.36
C GLN A 122 2.12 19.63 -16.14
N ILE A 123 3.00 19.11 -16.99
CA ILE A 123 3.58 17.76 -16.83
C ILE A 123 4.41 17.68 -15.54
N ARG A 124 5.17 18.73 -15.18
CA ARG A 124 5.88 18.78 -13.89
C ARG A 124 4.92 18.73 -12.69
N HIS A 125 3.78 19.39 -12.77
CA HIS A 125 2.73 19.26 -11.75
C HIS A 125 2.11 17.85 -11.71
N SER A 126 1.86 17.23 -12.86
CA SER A 126 1.42 15.83 -12.91
C SER A 126 2.44 14.88 -12.26
N LEU A 127 3.75 15.12 -12.44
CA LEU A 127 4.79 14.34 -11.78
C LEU A 127 4.74 14.48 -10.25
N GLN A 128 4.52 15.70 -9.74
CA GLN A 128 4.34 15.93 -8.30
C GLN A 128 3.12 15.17 -7.77
N GLN A 129 1.99 15.22 -8.49
CA GLN A 129 0.78 14.49 -8.14
C GLN A 129 0.99 12.96 -8.15
N LEU A 130 1.80 12.44 -9.07
CA LEU A 130 2.17 11.02 -9.10
C LEU A 130 2.98 10.62 -7.88
N VAL A 131 3.96 11.44 -7.49
CA VAL A 131 4.75 11.21 -6.27
C VAL A 131 3.86 11.21 -5.04
N ASP A 132 2.88 12.12 -4.98
CA ASP A 132 1.95 12.19 -3.85
C ASP A 132 1.00 10.97 -3.83
N ALA A 133 0.50 10.54 -4.99
CA ALA A 133 -0.32 9.34 -5.11
C ALA A 133 0.46 8.06 -4.75
N GLY A 134 1.74 7.97 -5.16
CA GLY A 134 2.65 6.89 -4.77
C GLY A 134 3.00 6.89 -3.27
N ASN A 135 2.86 8.04 -2.60
CA ASN A 135 3.06 8.20 -1.16
C ASN A 135 1.76 8.17 -0.36
N GLN A 136 0.66 7.66 -0.93
CA GLN A 136 -0.61 7.56 -0.22
C GLN A 136 -0.45 6.72 1.06
N ASN A 137 -0.94 7.29 2.17
CA ASN A 137 -1.01 6.61 3.46
C ASN A 137 -2.45 6.13 3.73
N PHE A 138 -2.58 4.93 4.27
CA PHE A 138 -3.83 4.38 4.76
C PHE A 138 -3.61 3.74 6.13
N ARG A 139 -4.32 4.26 7.15
CA ARG A 139 -4.24 3.79 8.55
C ARG A 139 -2.81 3.74 9.10
N GLY A 140 -2.00 4.75 8.80
CA GLY A 140 -0.61 4.85 9.28
C GLY A 140 0.41 4.08 8.43
N ARG A 141 -0.02 3.44 7.34
CA ARG A 141 0.82 2.60 6.48
C ARG A 141 0.84 3.14 5.05
N TYR A 142 2.03 3.29 4.47
CA TYR A 142 2.20 3.63 3.06
C TYR A 142 1.83 2.43 2.18
N LEU A 143 0.98 2.69 1.18
CA LEU A 143 0.39 1.63 0.34
C LEU A 143 1.43 0.90 -0.51
N PHE A 144 2.43 1.65 -1.01
CA PHE A 144 3.38 1.19 -2.02
C PHE A 144 4.81 1.00 -1.48
N ALA A 145 5.00 0.93 -0.15
CA ALA A 145 6.34 0.79 0.46
C ALA A 145 6.82 -0.66 0.61
N GLY A 146 6.07 -1.64 0.10
CA GLY A 146 6.34 -3.06 0.33
C GLY A 146 6.10 -3.44 1.80
N SER A 147 7.05 -4.13 2.44
CA SER A 147 6.93 -4.48 3.86
C SER A 147 7.35 -3.33 4.81
N GLN A 148 8.05 -2.31 4.31
CA GLN A 148 8.47 -1.13 5.09
C GLN A 148 7.37 -0.06 5.15
N THR A 149 6.20 -0.42 5.67
CA THR A 149 5.00 0.43 5.56
C THR A 149 5.05 1.76 6.32
N GLU A 150 6.04 1.98 7.18
CA GLU A 150 6.21 3.23 7.93
C GLU A 150 7.14 4.23 7.23
N VAL A 151 7.85 3.78 6.19
CA VAL A 151 8.80 4.62 5.42
C VAL A 151 8.09 5.18 4.20
N ARG A 152 8.28 6.48 3.95
CA ARG A 152 7.75 7.14 2.75
C ARG A 152 8.42 6.53 1.50
N PRO A 153 7.67 5.90 0.58
CA PRO A 153 8.26 5.15 -0.52
C PRO A 153 8.91 6.00 -1.61
N PHE A 154 8.40 7.19 -1.92
CA PHE A 154 8.95 8.05 -2.98
C PHE A 154 9.44 9.37 -2.41
N THR A 155 10.72 9.67 -2.63
CA THR A 155 11.36 10.93 -2.23
C THR A 155 11.98 11.61 -3.44
N THR A 156 11.79 12.94 -3.54
CA THR A 156 12.44 13.73 -4.59
C THR A 156 13.85 14.09 -4.13
N VAL A 157 14.84 13.72 -4.93
CA VAL A 157 16.26 14.05 -4.76
C VAL A 157 16.59 15.24 -5.67
N GLY A 158 17.72 15.91 -5.43
CA GLY A 158 18.18 17.03 -6.26
C GLY A 158 18.14 16.74 -7.77
N ASN A 159 17.96 17.78 -8.58
CA ASN A 159 17.80 17.72 -10.04
C ASN A 159 16.51 17.03 -10.54
N GLY A 160 15.49 16.89 -9.68
CA GLY A 160 14.19 16.37 -10.08
C GLY A 160 14.11 14.84 -10.18
N LEU A 161 15.15 14.12 -9.74
CA LEU A 161 15.12 12.66 -9.66
C LEU A 161 14.21 12.19 -8.53
N ILE A 162 13.51 11.08 -8.73
CA ILE A 162 12.68 10.45 -7.71
C ILE A 162 13.36 9.15 -7.28
N ARG A 163 13.64 9.02 -5.99
CA ARG A 163 14.19 7.81 -5.38
C ARG A 163 13.08 7.01 -4.72
N TYR A 164 13.12 5.69 -4.91
CA TYR A 164 12.27 4.75 -4.21
C TYR A 164 13.00 4.21 -2.98
N ASP A 165 12.45 4.47 -1.79
CA ASP A 165 12.98 4.08 -0.48
C ASP A 165 12.21 2.91 0.16
N GLY A 166 11.31 2.26 -0.60
CA GLY A 166 10.62 1.03 -0.18
C GLY A 166 11.37 -0.24 -0.58
N ASN A 167 10.76 -1.41 -0.32
CA ASN A 167 11.31 -2.70 -0.74
C ASN A 167 10.36 -3.47 -1.68
N GLU A 168 10.82 -4.62 -2.18
CA GLU A 168 10.05 -5.50 -3.08
C GLU A 168 9.20 -6.55 -2.34
N THR A 169 9.29 -6.59 -1.02
CA THR A 169 8.64 -7.62 -0.20
C THR A 169 7.15 -7.34 -0.08
N VAL A 170 6.34 -8.34 -0.41
CA VAL A 170 4.89 -8.30 -0.22
C VAL A 170 4.53 -8.65 1.23
N LEU A 171 3.45 -8.05 1.72
CA LEU A 171 2.82 -8.40 2.98
C LEU A 171 1.84 -9.53 2.75
N GLN A 172 1.85 -10.52 3.64
CA GLN A 172 0.94 -11.66 3.54
C GLN A 172 0.02 -11.73 4.75
N SER A 173 -1.23 -12.12 4.52
CA SER A 173 -2.20 -12.39 5.57
C SER A 173 -2.86 -13.74 5.33
N TYR A 174 -3.37 -14.36 6.40
CA TYR A 174 -4.16 -15.58 6.31
C TYR A 174 -5.58 -15.29 5.80
N SER A 175 -6.03 -16.02 4.79
CA SER A 175 -7.42 -16.03 4.29
C SER A 175 -8.22 -17.25 4.76
N ASP A 176 -7.53 -18.32 5.17
CA ASP A 176 -8.10 -19.48 5.86
C ASP A 176 -7.03 -20.17 6.72
N VAL A 177 -7.40 -21.25 7.41
CA VAL A 177 -6.48 -22.18 8.07
C VAL A 177 -5.42 -22.60 7.05
N ASP A 178 -4.18 -22.18 7.30
CA ASP A 178 -2.99 -22.46 6.50
C ASP A 178 -2.97 -21.91 5.06
N LEU A 179 -3.83 -20.94 4.73
CA LEU A 179 -3.81 -20.26 3.42
C LEU A 179 -3.36 -18.80 3.57
N LEU A 180 -2.20 -18.46 3.01
CA LEU A 180 -1.71 -17.08 2.93
C LEU A 180 -2.01 -16.46 1.56
N PHE A 181 -2.23 -15.15 1.54
CA PHE A 181 -2.37 -14.35 0.33
C PHE A 181 -1.66 -13.00 0.46
N ASP A 182 -1.25 -12.44 -0.67
CA ASP A 182 -0.61 -11.13 -0.74
C ASP A 182 -1.64 -10.01 -0.50
N THR A 183 -1.31 -9.08 0.39
CA THR A 183 -2.20 -8.01 0.86
C THR A 183 -1.79 -6.62 0.38
N ASN A 184 -0.68 -6.52 -0.35
CA ASN A 184 -0.23 -5.28 -0.96
C ASN A 184 0.54 -5.54 -2.26
N ILE A 185 0.80 -4.44 -2.97
CA ILE A 185 1.64 -4.44 -4.17
C ILE A 185 2.73 -3.38 -3.96
N PRO A 186 4.03 -3.77 -3.95
CA PRO A 186 5.13 -2.83 -3.79
C PRO A 186 5.19 -1.82 -4.94
N GLY A 187 5.63 -0.59 -4.64
CA GLY A 187 5.78 0.47 -5.62
C GLY A 187 6.79 0.14 -6.72
N SER A 188 7.79 -0.67 -6.40
CA SER A 188 8.73 -1.17 -7.41
C SER A 188 8.08 -1.98 -8.52
N ARG A 189 7.01 -2.75 -8.21
CA ARG A 189 6.26 -3.54 -9.20
C ARG A 189 5.27 -2.69 -9.98
N VAL A 190 4.64 -1.72 -9.32
CA VAL A 190 3.63 -0.83 -9.94
C VAL A 190 4.27 0.18 -10.87
N PHE A 191 5.31 0.87 -10.38
CA PHE A 191 5.90 2.03 -11.04
C PHE A 191 7.21 1.69 -11.75
N GLY A 192 7.68 0.45 -11.67
CA GLY A 192 8.90 0.01 -12.34
C GLY A 192 10.15 0.71 -11.83
N THR A 193 10.22 1.07 -10.54
CA THR A 193 11.30 1.91 -9.96
C THR A 193 12.69 1.27 -9.99
N LEU A 194 12.75 -0.04 -10.28
CA LEU A 194 13.98 -0.83 -10.41
C LEU A 194 14.30 -1.17 -11.87
N SER A 195 13.46 -0.73 -12.81
CA SER A 195 13.84 -0.72 -14.22
C SER A 195 15.01 0.25 -14.36
N GLY A 196 16.03 -0.11 -15.13
CA GLY A 196 17.04 0.86 -15.54
C GLY A 196 16.35 2.11 -16.06
N GLU A 197 16.97 3.28 -15.84
CA GLU A 197 16.53 4.55 -16.42
C GLU A 197 15.97 4.29 -17.82
N ILE A 198 14.73 4.72 -18.09
CA ILE A 198 14.23 4.72 -19.46
C ILE A 198 15.02 5.82 -20.16
N VAL A 199 16.29 5.54 -20.45
CA VAL A 199 17.06 6.25 -21.43
C VAL A 199 16.37 5.85 -22.72
N GLY A 200 15.57 6.77 -23.26
CA GLY A 200 15.03 6.59 -24.59
C GLY A 200 16.16 6.10 -25.49
N LYS A 201 15.92 5.06 -26.30
CA LYS A 201 16.90 4.66 -27.32
C LYS A 201 17.17 5.80 -28.31
N ALA A 202 16.28 6.79 -28.34
CA ALA A 202 16.50 8.07 -28.98
C ALA A 202 17.05 9.05 -27.94
N ASP A 203 18.15 9.72 -28.29
CA ASP A 203 18.56 10.96 -27.66
C ASP A 203 17.38 11.94 -27.73
N LEU A 204 16.88 12.33 -26.57
CA LEU A 204 15.77 13.29 -26.44
C LEU A 204 16.29 14.71 -26.24
N ASP A 205 17.61 14.89 -26.09
CA ASP A 205 18.20 16.21 -26.11
C ASP A 205 18.09 16.75 -27.54
N PRO A 206 17.36 17.85 -27.77
CA PRO A 206 17.30 18.44 -29.08
C PRO A 206 18.72 18.88 -29.49
N ALA A 207 19.13 18.51 -30.70
CA ALA A 207 20.41 18.96 -31.23
C ALA A 207 20.47 20.50 -31.21
N LEU A 208 21.52 21.05 -30.60
CA LEU A 208 21.76 22.49 -30.56
C LEU A 208 21.95 23.00 -32.00
N THR A 209 21.13 23.96 -32.40
CA THR A 209 21.28 24.71 -33.63
C THR A 209 21.69 26.14 -33.31
N PHE A 210 22.14 26.88 -34.33
CA PHE A 210 22.44 28.31 -34.14
C PHE A 210 21.21 29.11 -33.72
N ASP A 211 20.00 28.63 -34.03
CA ASP A 211 18.74 29.28 -33.65
C ASP A 211 18.24 28.88 -32.25
N THR A 212 18.90 27.93 -31.56
CA THR A 212 18.49 27.51 -30.23
C THR A 212 18.59 28.70 -29.25
N PRO A 213 17.49 29.12 -28.60
CA PRO A 213 17.52 30.21 -27.64
C PRO A 213 18.35 29.86 -26.41
N LEU A 214 19.15 30.80 -25.92
CA LEU A 214 19.96 30.62 -24.71
C LEU A 214 19.11 30.37 -23.46
N SER A 215 17.86 30.87 -23.45
CA SER A 215 16.88 30.60 -22.38
C SER A 215 16.38 29.16 -22.33
N GLN A 216 16.57 28.37 -23.38
CA GLN A 216 16.15 26.96 -23.42
C GLN A 216 17.24 25.99 -22.93
N LEU A 217 18.46 26.48 -22.71
CA LEU A 217 19.55 25.66 -22.20
C LEU A 217 19.30 25.24 -20.74
N HIS A 218 20.02 24.24 -20.25
CA HIS A 218 19.88 23.71 -18.88
C HIS A 218 18.44 23.35 -18.51
N ASN A 219 17.77 22.51 -19.31
CA ASN A 219 16.38 22.11 -19.08
C ASN A 219 15.38 23.29 -19.02
N GLY A 220 15.69 24.39 -19.73
CA GLY A 220 14.86 25.59 -19.75
C GLY A 220 15.08 26.57 -18.59
N GLU A 221 16.11 26.37 -17.76
CA GLU A 221 16.57 27.37 -16.79
C GLU A 221 17.37 28.49 -17.47
N GLY A 222 17.87 28.24 -18.68
CA GLY A 222 18.67 29.15 -19.46
C GLY A 222 20.12 29.25 -19.00
N VAL A 223 20.78 30.32 -19.42
CA VAL A 223 22.13 30.68 -18.99
C VAL A 223 22.12 32.09 -18.42
N SER A 224 22.90 32.31 -17.36
CA SER A 224 23.13 33.66 -16.85
C SER A 224 23.95 34.43 -17.88
N LEU A 225 23.33 35.45 -18.49
CA LEU A 225 23.99 36.31 -19.46
C LEU A 225 24.83 37.37 -18.72
N GLY A 226 26.03 37.61 -19.23
CA GLY A 226 26.97 38.59 -18.67
C GLY A 226 28.28 38.60 -19.44
N SER A 227 29.29 39.25 -18.86
CA SER A 227 30.64 39.23 -19.43
C SER A 227 31.35 37.93 -19.08
N ILE A 228 31.74 37.19 -20.10
CA ILE A 228 32.63 36.03 -19.96
C ILE A 228 34.04 36.43 -20.35
N ALA A 229 35.04 35.94 -19.65
CA ALA A 229 36.44 36.10 -20.03
C ALA A 229 36.84 34.92 -20.92
N ILE A 230 37.31 35.20 -22.12
CA ILE A 230 37.94 34.22 -23.02
C ILE A 230 39.44 34.46 -23.05
N SER A 231 40.23 33.39 -23.12
CA SER A 231 41.68 33.47 -23.22
C SER A 231 42.21 32.41 -24.17
N ASP A 232 43.21 32.78 -24.97
CA ASP A 232 43.99 31.86 -25.81
C ASP A 232 45.25 31.32 -25.10
N GLY A 233 45.40 31.62 -23.81
CA GLY A 233 46.59 31.29 -23.01
C GLY A 233 47.64 32.40 -22.96
N THR A 234 47.55 33.44 -23.80
CA THR A 234 48.47 34.58 -23.83
C THR A 234 47.79 35.94 -23.70
N GLN A 235 46.55 36.06 -24.16
CA GLN A 235 45.72 37.25 -24.02
C GLN A 235 44.36 36.87 -23.42
N THR A 236 43.75 37.79 -22.69
CA THR A 236 42.41 37.62 -22.12
C THR A 236 41.53 38.76 -22.61
N ALA A 237 40.38 38.41 -23.19
CA ALA A 237 39.38 39.36 -23.65
C ALA A 237 38.05 39.10 -22.94
N ALA A 238 37.35 40.17 -22.57
CA ALA A 238 35.99 40.07 -22.04
C ALA A 238 34.98 40.14 -23.20
N VAL A 239 34.09 39.15 -23.30
CA VAL A 239 32.97 39.13 -24.23
C VAL A 239 31.69 39.37 -23.45
N ASP A 240 30.97 40.43 -23.78
CA ASP A 240 29.65 40.69 -23.21
C ASP A 240 28.57 39.94 -23.98
N LEU A 241 27.97 38.93 -23.35
CA LEU A 241 26.88 38.12 -23.89
C LEU A 241 25.49 38.63 -23.48
N SER A 242 25.39 39.77 -22.78
CA SER A 242 24.11 40.32 -22.29
C SER A 242 23.06 40.52 -23.38
N ARG A 243 23.49 40.71 -24.63
CA ARG A 243 22.63 40.92 -25.81
C ARG A 243 22.41 39.67 -26.66
N ALA A 244 22.95 38.52 -26.27
CA ALA A 244 22.78 37.28 -27.02
C ALA A 244 21.42 36.65 -26.70
N HIS A 245 20.66 36.26 -27.72
CA HIS A 245 19.37 35.57 -27.56
C HIS A 245 19.47 34.10 -27.93
N THR A 246 20.32 33.76 -28.89
CA THR A 246 20.53 32.40 -29.39
C THR A 246 21.97 31.93 -29.24
N ILE A 247 22.20 30.62 -29.38
CA ILE A 247 23.54 30.03 -29.49
C ILE A 247 24.34 30.71 -30.62
N GLY A 248 23.69 31.06 -31.74
CA GLY A 248 24.29 31.76 -32.86
C GLY A 248 24.76 33.17 -32.51
N ASP A 249 23.96 33.94 -31.79
CA ASP A 249 24.35 35.29 -31.35
C ASP A 249 25.57 35.23 -30.43
N ALA A 250 25.55 34.31 -29.46
CA ALA A 250 26.67 34.12 -28.54
C ALA A 250 27.94 33.68 -29.28
N ALA A 251 27.83 32.72 -30.21
CA ALA A 251 28.96 32.25 -31.01
C ALA A 251 29.54 33.37 -31.89
N LEU A 252 28.69 34.25 -32.43
CA LEU A 252 29.12 35.37 -33.27
C LEU A 252 29.84 36.45 -32.45
N MET A 253 29.34 36.78 -31.25
CA MET A 253 30.00 37.73 -30.34
C MET A 253 31.38 37.23 -29.90
N ILE A 254 31.50 35.93 -29.59
CA ILE A 254 32.78 35.31 -29.24
C ILE A 254 33.74 35.38 -30.44
N LYS A 255 33.28 35.06 -31.65
CA LYS A 255 34.11 35.10 -32.86
C LYS A 255 34.58 36.52 -33.21
N GLN A 256 33.72 37.52 -33.06
CA GLN A 256 34.09 38.92 -33.31
C GLN A 256 35.19 39.40 -32.35
N GLN A 257 35.10 39.01 -31.07
CA GLN A 257 36.09 39.41 -30.08
C GLN A 257 37.40 38.61 -30.18
N ALA A 258 37.36 37.39 -30.71
CA ALA A 258 38.55 36.56 -30.93
C ALA A 258 39.30 36.88 -32.24
N ALA A 259 38.70 37.64 -33.16
CA ALA A 259 39.30 38.01 -34.45
C ALA A 259 39.96 39.40 -34.45
N GLY A 260 39.86 40.16 -33.35
CA GLY A 260 40.52 41.44 -33.14
C GLY A 260 41.61 41.33 -32.08
#